data_AF-A0A2N4UNM4-F1
#
_entry.id   AF-A0A2N4UNM4-F1
#
_cell.length_a   1.000
_cell.length_b   1.000
_cell.length_c   1.000
_cell.angle_alpha   90.00
_cell.angle_beta   90.00
_cell.angle_gamma   90.00
#
_symmetry.space_group_name_H-M   'P 1'
#
loop_
_entity.id
_entity.type
_entity.pdbx_description
1 polymer ?
#
loop_
_entity_poly.entity_id
_entity_poly.type
_entity_poly.pdbx_seq_one_letter_code
_entity_poly.pdbx_strand_id
1 'polypeptide(L)'
;MAKTRHINQRMNQRGINEQMLEIVKMFGVDNGDKIFLNRKGINAVEKELKSILKQIDRMKSRGGIVLVESCGSEITTYGLDSYNRTLVH
;
A
#
# COMPACT_ATOMS: atom_id res chain seq x y z
N MET A 1 0.57 -13.50 -15.09
CA MET A 1 1.56 -14.60 -15.25
C MET A 1 0.81 -15.92 -15.32
N ALA A 2 1.18 -16.80 -16.25
CA ALA A 2 0.57 -18.12 -16.35
C ALA A 2 0.94 -18.99 -15.14
N LYS A 3 -0.05 -19.64 -14.51
CA LYS A 3 0.13 -20.60 -13.42
C LYS A 3 0.13 -22.01 -13.99
N THR A 4 1.09 -22.83 -13.57
CA THR A 4 1.10 -24.26 -13.92
C THR A 4 0.03 -25.02 -13.14
N ARG A 5 -0.36 -26.21 -13.63
CA ARG A 5 -1.27 -27.09 -12.89
C ARG A 5 -0.74 -27.46 -11.50
N HIS A 6 0.58 -27.62 -11.38
CA HIS A 6 1.24 -27.98 -10.12
C HIS A 6 1.11 -26.88 -9.06
N ILE A 7 1.30 -25.60 -9.40
CA ILE A 7 1.15 -24.52 -8.41
C ILE A 7 -0.30 -24.43 -7.90
N ASN A 8 -1.29 -24.53 -8.80
CA ASN A 8 -2.71 -24.50 -8.41
C ASN A 8 -3.06 -25.66 -7.46
N GLN A 9 -2.57 -26.87 -7.75
CA GLN A 9 -2.77 -28.03 -6.88
C GLN A 9 -2.11 -27.84 -5.50
N ARG A 10 -0.86 -27.36 -5.46
CA ARG A 10 -0.13 -27.16 -4.20
C ARG A 10 -0.69 -26.02 -3.35
N MET A 11 -1.20 -24.96 -3.99
CA MET A 11 -1.90 -23.87 -3.33
C MET A 11 -3.13 -24.39 -2.58
N ASN A 12 -3.99 -25.13 -3.28
CA ASN A 12 -5.19 -25.73 -2.69
C ASN A 12 -4.87 -26.70 -1.54
N GLN A 13 -3.86 -27.57 -1.72
CA GLN A 13 -3.44 -28.51 -0.68
C GLN A 13 -2.88 -27.85 0.59
N ARG A 14 -2.38 -26.61 0.49
CA ARG A 14 -1.73 -25.90 1.59
C ARG A 14 -2.56 -24.72 2.12
N GLY A 15 -3.77 -24.53 1.61
CA GLY A 15 -4.62 -23.38 1.98
C GLY A 15 -4.00 -22.04 1.61
N ILE A 16 -3.19 -21.98 0.55
CA ILE A 16 -2.55 -20.74 0.09
C ILE A 16 -3.40 -20.15 -1.03
N ASN A 17 -3.94 -18.95 -0.81
CA ASN A 17 -4.71 -18.25 -1.83
C ASN A 17 -3.83 -17.33 -2.69
N GLU A 18 -4.42 -16.75 -3.73
CA GLU A 18 -3.70 -15.86 -4.65
C GLU A 18 -3.22 -14.57 -3.99
N GLN A 19 -4.04 -13.98 -3.12
CA GLN A 19 -3.69 -12.76 -2.38
C GLN A 19 -2.44 -12.95 -1.51
N MET A 20 -2.27 -14.12 -0.89
CA MET A 20 -1.06 -14.46 -0.14
C MET A 20 0.19 -14.44 -1.03
N LEU A 21 0.08 -14.93 -2.28
CA LEU A 21 1.19 -14.87 -3.24
C LEU A 21 1.49 -13.44 -3.67
N GLU A 22 0.46 -12.60 -3.86
CA GLU A 22 0.64 -11.18 -4.18
C GLU A 22 1.37 -10.45 -3.05
N ILE A 23 0.98 -10.69 -1.79
CA ILE A 23 1.67 -10.13 -0.62
C ILE A 23 3.14 -10.55 -0.57
N VAL A 24 3.43 -11.83 -0.81
CA VAL A 24 4.82 -12.32 -0.88
C VAL A 24 5.59 -11.67 -2.03
N LYS A 25 4.97 -11.41 -3.18
CA LYS A 25 5.63 -10.71 -4.29
C LYS A 25 5.88 -9.23 -4.01
N MET A 26 4.97 -8.54 -3.32
CA MET A 26 5.10 -7.12 -3.02
C MET A 26 6.11 -6.83 -1.91
N PHE A 27 6.15 -7.67 -0.87
CA PHE A 27 6.93 -7.40 0.34
C PHE A 27 7.97 -8.46 0.69
N GLY A 28 8.03 -9.55 -0.06
CA GLY A 28 8.99 -10.62 0.18
C GLY A 28 10.41 -10.22 -0.17
N VAL A 29 11.35 -10.98 0.38
CA VAL A 29 12.78 -10.85 0.09
C VAL A 29 13.12 -11.86 -1.00
N ASP A 30 13.74 -11.37 -2.08
CA ASP A 30 14.30 -12.21 -3.13
C ASP A 30 15.59 -12.87 -2.63
N ASN A 31 15.68 -14.18 -2.82
CA ASN A 31 16.86 -14.97 -2.50
C ASN A 31 17.14 -15.94 -3.66
N GLY A 32 17.38 -15.37 -4.85
CA GLY A 32 17.69 -16.10 -6.07
C GLY A 32 16.46 -16.81 -6.61
N ASP A 33 16.33 -18.10 -6.32
CA ASP A 33 15.26 -18.93 -6.88
C ASP A 33 13.93 -18.83 -6.13
N LYS A 34 13.89 -18.09 -5.01
CA LYS A 34 12.70 -17.98 -4.17
C LYS A 34 12.51 -16.58 -3.63
N ILE A 35 11.24 -16.17 -3.56
CA ILE A 35 10.79 -15.01 -2.81
C ILE A 35 10.10 -15.54 -1.57
N PHE A 36 10.49 -15.04 -0.39
CA PHE A 36 9.88 -15.46 0.86
C PHE A 36 9.56 -14.27 1.76
N LEU A 37 8.52 -14.42 2.57
CA LEU A 37 8.13 -13.47 3.60
C LEU A 37 8.07 -14.21 4.93
N ASN A 38 9.06 -13.95 5.80
CA ASN A 38 9.13 -14.58 7.11
C ASN A 38 8.31 -13.81 8.17
N ARG A 39 8.17 -14.35 9.37
CA ARG A 39 7.42 -13.70 10.46
C ARG A 39 7.92 -12.29 10.79
N LYS A 40 9.23 -12.04 10.74
CA LYS A 40 9.80 -10.71 10.99
C LYS A 40 9.39 -9.72 9.89
N GLY A 41 9.41 -10.15 8.63
CA GLY A 41 8.95 -9.39 7.48
C GLY A 41 7.46 -9.09 7.55
N ILE A 42 6.63 -10.08 7.91
CA ILE A 42 5.18 -9.87 8.13
C ILE A 42 4.95 -8.78 9.19
N ASN A 43 5.62 -8.86 10.34
CA ASN A 43 5.48 -7.87 11.40
C ASN A 43 5.94 -6.47 10.97
N ALA A 44 7.00 -6.39 10.16
CA ALA A 44 7.49 -5.11 9.61
C ALA A 44 6.47 -4.50 8.64
N VAL A 45 5.95 -5.30 7.71
CA VAL A 45 4.90 -4.88 6.77
C VAL A 45 3.65 -4.43 7.52
N GLU A 46 3.21 -5.19 8.52
CA GLU A 46 2.05 -4.83 9.34
C GLU A 46 2.25 -3.49 10.04
N LYS A 47 3.44 -3.23 10.59
CA LYS A 47 3.79 -1.97 11.25
C LYS A 47 3.74 -0.79 10.27
N GLU A 48 4.33 -0.95 9.09
CA GLU A 48 4.31 0.08 8.05
C GLU A 48 2.87 0.38 7.57
N LEU A 49 2.08 -0.66 7.28
CA LEU A 49 0.69 -0.50 6.86
C LEU A 49 -0.15 0.20 7.94
N LYS A 50 0.05 -0.12 9.22
CA LYS A 50 -0.61 0.59 10.33
C LYS A 50 -0.18 2.06 10.43
N SER A 51 1.08 2.36 10.15
CA SER A 51 1.60 3.74 10.10
C SER A 51 0.94 4.53 8.97
N ILE A 52 0.85 3.94 7.78
CA ILE A 52 0.15 4.52 6.63
C ILE A 52 -1.33 4.72 6.95
N LEU A 53 -2.00 3.71 7.52
CA LEU A 53 -3.41 3.81 7.92
C LEU A 53 -3.63 4.97 8.90
N LYS A 54 -2.73 5.16 9.87
CA LYS A 54 -2.79 6.30 10.80
C LYS A 54 -2.63 7.64 10.09
N GLN A 55 -1.83 7.72 9.03
CA GLN A 55 -1.76 8.94 8.21
C GLN A 55 -3.04 9.16 7.42
N ILE A 56 -3.59 8.11 6.81
CA ILE A 56 -4.86 8.15 6.09
C ILE A 56 -5.98 8.64 7.01
N ASP A 57 -6.07 8.15 8.25
CA ASP A 57 -7.10 8.59 9.19
C ASP A 57 -6.95 10.07 9.57
N ARG A 58 -5.72 10.59 9.68
CA ARG A 58 -5.47 12.04 9.83
C ARG A 58 -5.92 12.82 8.59
N MET A 59 -5.69 12.28 7.39
CA MET A 59 -6.14 12.92 6.15
C MET A 59 -7.67 12.92 6.04
N LYS A 60 -8.34 11.83 6.44
CA LYS A 60 -9.81 11.75 6.51
C LYS A 60 -10.38 12.84 7.41
N SER A 61 -9.80 13.05 8.60
CA SER A 61 -10.24 14.12 9.51
C SER A 61 -10.08 15.54 8.95
N ARG A 62 -9.26 15.72 7.91
CA ARG A 62 -9.01 17.00 7.24
C ARG A 62 -9.81 17.20 5.96
N GLY A 63 -10.63 16.22 5.54
CA GLY A 63 -11.37 16.27 4.27
C GLY A 63 -10.53 15.94 3.03
N GLY A 64 -9.27 15.52 3.20
CA GLY A 64 -8.32 15.30 2.11
C GLY A 64 -7.29 16.43 1.95
N ILE A 65 -6.25 16.17 1.16
CA ILE A 65 -5.13 17.09 0.93
C ILE A 65 -4.84 17.10 -0.57
N VAL A 66 -4.52 18.27 -1.10
CA VAL A 66 -4.07 18.49 -2.47
C VAL A 66 -2.58 18.84 -2.46
N LEU A 67 -1.83 18.24 -3.38
CA LEU A 67 -0.46 18.59 -3.71
C LEU A 67 -0.43 19.10 -5.15
N VAL A 68 0.16 20.27 -5.37
CA VAL A 68 0.35 20.85 -6.70
C VAL A 68 1.81 20.67 -7.09
N GLU A 69 2.05 19.98 -8.20
CA GLU A 69 3.37 19.73 -8.74
C GLU A 69 3.49 20.30 -10.15
N SER A 70 4.67 20.82 -10.52
CA SER A 70 4.98 21.23 -11.89
C SER A 70 6.45 20.98 -12.19
N CYS A 71 6.73 20.47 -13.39
CA CYS A 71 8.10 20.18 -13.85
C CYS A 71 8.92 19.32 -12.87
N GLY A 72 8.27 18.37 -12.18
CA GLY A 72 8.92 17.51 -11.19
C GLY A 72 9.28 18.20 -9.87
N SER A 73 8.75 19.41 -9.63
CA SER A 73 8.89 20.15 -8.37
C SER A 73 7.54 20.27 -7.66
N GLU A 74 7.55 20.04 -6.35
CA GLU A 74 6.41 20.27 -5.46
C GLU A 74 6.24 21.78 -5.24
N ILE A 75 5.13 22.35 -5.69
CA ILE A 75 4.87 23.79 -5.61
C ILE A 75 4.19 24.16 -4.29
N THR A 76 3.06 23.53 -3.99
CA THR A 76 2.25 23.87 -2.81
C THR A 76 1.30 22.76 -2.40
N THR A 77 0.77 22.85 -1.19
CA THR A 77 -0.23 21.92 -0.65
C THR A 77 -1.32 22.65 0.13
N TYR A 78 -2.55 22.16 0.05
CA TYR A 78 -3.70 22.71 0.77
C TYR A 78 -4.74 21.63 1.07
N GLY A 79 -5.65 21.89 2.03
CA GLY A 79 -6.75 20.96 2.31
C GLY A 79 -7.79 20.99 1.19
N LEU A 80 -8.33 19.84 0.80
CA LEU A 80 -9.27 19.76 -0.34
C LEU A 80 -10.44 20.74 -0.19
N ASP A 81 -11.00 20.85 1.01
CA ASP A 81 -12.14 21.71 1.33
C ASP A 81 -11.75 23.11 1.85
N SER A 82 -10.51 23.55 1.62
CA SER A 82 -10.03 24.84 2.12
C SER A 82 -10.61 26.05 1.37
N TYR A 83 -11.18 25.86 0.18
CA TYR A 83 -11.85 26.94 -0.56
C TYR A 83 -13.20 27.27 0.08
N ASN A 84 -13.22 28.33 0.89
CA ASN A 84 -14.44 28.85 1.51
C ASN A 84 -14.80 30.22 0.91
N ARG A 85 -15.76 30.23 -0.03
CA ARG A 85 -16.23 31.43 -0.74
C ARG A 85 -16.88 32.49 0.18
N THR A 86 -17.24 32.11 1.40
CA THR A 86 -17.94 32.95 2.39
C THR A 86 -17.01 33.81 3.26
N LEU A 87 -15.69 33.59 3.22
CA LEU A 87 -14.69 34.36 3.98
C LEU A 87 -14.18 35.62 3.23
N VAL A 88 -14.75 35.95 2.07
CA VAL A 88 -14.31 37.05 1.19
C VAL A 88 -15.19 38.30 1.34
N HIS A 89 -15.76 38.54 2.53
CA HIS A 89 -16.57 39.72 2.82
C HIS A 89 -15.97 40.57 3.93
#